data_AF-W2CHT7-F1
#
_entry.id   AF-W2CHT7-F1
#
_cell.length_a   1.000
_cell.length_b   1.000
_cell.length_c   1.000
_cell.angle_alpha   90.00
_cell.angle_beta   90.00
_cell.angle_gamma   90.00
#
_symmetry.space_group_name_H-M   'P 1'
#
loop_
_entity.id
_entity.type
_entity.pdbx_description
1 polymer ?
#
loop_
_entity_poly.entity_id
_entity_poly.type
_entity_poly.pdbx_seq_one_letter_code
_entity_poly.pdbx_strand_id
1 'polypeptide(L)'
;MELVTLLRETTADVETAAGNLKTTDVPLKRYLKETKDGIDPFETATRNPTKDPDTEVMHKKDSERDKAVSRFVLKFQSFRLSEDSAEQTAYNNLQILWARHRNVQGLNNENQTGATDNLLNDLKKEPFASAVTKLHLEAEVTGIQTTNDAFRTFMVGRRATARDAAMEETHVNKMRRELTDKYTGLCIYVMAMADAYPDVPEWAKSLAAINVIRKRYAEILTRRAAAQKDKDPSKPKTPKDPKQPKDPKTPDQPKDPKQPEKPGGGAGEQPKKPDEKPKDPKKPGDDGNPDIKLPEE
;
A
#
# COMPACT_ATOMS: atom_id res chain seq x y z
N MET A 1 -4.42 -16.01 -10.78
CA MET A 1 -5.70 -16.69 -10.42
C MET A 1 -6.84 -16.21 -11.30
N GLU A 2 -7.79 -15.35 -10.90
CA GLU A 2 -9.04 -15.11 -11.66
C GLU A 2 -8.87 -14.85 -13.18
N LEU A 3 -7.94 -13.96 -13.59
CA LEU A 3 -7.67 -13.70 -15.01
C LEU A 3 -7.14 -14.95 -15.75
N VAL A 4 -6.30 -15.76 -15.11
CA VAL A 4 -5.82 -17.03 -15.69
C VAL A 4 -6.99 -17.97 -15.95
N THR A 5 -7.92 -18.09 -14.99
CA THR A 5 -9.14 -18.90 -15.13
C THR A 5 -10.00 -18.43 -16.30
N LEU A 6 -10.28 -17.12 -16.40
CA LEU A 6 -11.01 -16.52 -17.53
C LEU A 6 -10.42 -16.92 -18.89
N LEU A 7 -9.10 -16.84 -19.02
CA LEU A 7 -8.38 -17.08 -20.27
C LEU A 7 -8.33 -18.57 -20.64
N ARG A 8 -8.10 -19.46 -19.65
CA ARG A 8 -8.14 -20.91 -19.86
C ARG A 8 -9.54 -21.37 -20.29
N GLU A 9 -10.58 -20.94 -19.57
CA GLU A 9 -11.98 -21.25 -19.94
C GLU A 9 -12.31 -20.71 -21.34
N THR A 10 -11.98 -19.45 -21.64
CA THR A 10 -12.37 -18.85 -22.94
C THR A 10 -11.70 -19.55 -24.11
N THR A 11 -10.41 -19.86 -23.99
CA THR A 11 -9.69 -20.53 -25.08
C THR A 11 -10.16 -21.97 -25.27
N ALA A 12 -10.45 -22.71 -24.19
CA ALA A 12 -10.98 -24.08 -24.27
C ALA A 12 -12.41 -24.16 -24.84
N ASP A 13 -13.33 -23.31 -24.37
CA ASP A 13 -14.72 -23.33 -24.83
C ASP A 13 -14.83 -22.83 -26.28
N VAL A 14 -14.01 -21.85 -26.70
CA VAL A 14 -13.93 -21.42 -28.11
C VAL A 14 -13.28 -22.49 -29.00
N GLU A 15 -12.20 -23.17 -28.56
CA GLU A 15 -11.64 -24.31 -29.30
C GLU A 15 -12.64 -25.48 -29.45
N THR A 16 -13.61 -25.59 -28.55
CA THR A 16 -14.70 -26.57 -28.63
C THR A 16 -15.79 -26.09 -29.60
N ALA A 17 -16.25 -24.85 -29.43
CA ALA A 17 -17.34 -24.26 -30.21
C ALA A 17 -17.00 -24.00 -31.69
N ALA A 18 -15.74 -23.67 -31.99
CA ALA A 18 -15.28 -23.34 -33.34
C ALA A 18 -15.14 -24.55 -34.29
N GLY A 19 -15.25 -25.79 -33.77
CA GLY A 19 -15.16 -27.00 -34.60
C GLY A 19 -13.85 -27.08 -35.41
N ASN A 20 -13.97 -27.07 -36.74
CA ASN A 20 -12.84 -27.07 -37.68
C ASN A 20 -12.23 -25.67 -37.89
N LEU A 21 -12.93 -24.58 -37.57
CA LEU A 21 -12.42 -23.22 -37.79
C LEU A 21 -11.12 -22.95 -37.01
N LYS A 22 -10.93 -23.58 -35.85
CA LYS A 22 -9.68 -23.47 -35.07
C LYS A 22 -8.42 -23.97 -35.82
N THR A 23 -8.58 -24.71 -36.92
CA THR A 23 -7.47 -25.14 -37.79
C THR A 23 -7.51 -24.49 -39.17
N THR A 24 -8.70 -24.25 -39.74
CA THR A 24 -8.86 -23.68 -41.09
C THR A 24 -8.84 -22.15 -41.12
N ASP A 25 -9.34 -21.49 -40.07
CA ASP A 25 -9.30 -20.03 -39.94
C ASP A 25 -7.98 -19.58 -39.30
N VAL A 26 -7.15 -18.91 -40.09
CA VAL A 26 -5.78 -18.52 -39.69
C VAL A 26 -5.80 -17.46 -38.56
N PRO A 27 -6.62 -16.40 -38.60
CA PRO A 27 -6.69 -15.44 -37.50
C PRO A 27 -7.16 -16.04 -36.18
N LEU A 28 -8.23 -16.86 -36.17
CA LEU A 28 -8.73 -17.54 -34.97
C LEU A 28 -7.66 -18.44 -34.35
N LYS A 29 -7.04 -19.29 -35.18
CA LYS A 29 -5.95 -20.18 -34.77
C LYS A 29 -4.81 -19.41 -34.11
N ARG A 30 -4.44 -18.26 -34.68
CA ARG A 30 -3.41 -17.37 -34.12
C ARG A 30 -3.84 -16.81 -32.77
N TYR A 31 -5.03 -16.20 -32.66
CA TYR A 31 -5.51 -15.61 -31.42
C TYR A 31 -5.64 -16.64 -30.28
N LEU A 32 -6.14 -17.84 -30.58
CA LEU A 32 -6.23 -18.94 -29.61
C LEU A 32 -4.83 -19.35 -29.12
N LYS A 33 -3.88 -19.58 -30.04
CA LYS A 33 -2.49 -19.94 -29.70
C LYS A 33 -1.82 -18.86 -28.88
N GLU A 34 -1.80 -17.62 -29.36
CA GLU A 34 -1.11 -16.49 -28.69
C GLU A 34 -1.68 -16.20 -27.30
N THR A 35 -2.99 -16.39 -27.10
CA THR A 35 -3.63 -16.28 -25.80
C THR A 35 -3.19 -17.44 -24.90
N LYS A 36 -3.29 -18.69 -25.35
CA LYS A 36 -2.93 -19.90 -24.56
C LYS A 36 -1.47 -19.90 -24.13
N ASP A 37 -0.54 -19.63 -25.05
CA ASP A 37 0.91 -19.61 -24.80
C ASP A 37 1.32 -18.60 -23.71
N GLY A 38 0.55 -17.51 -23.55
CA GLY A 38 0.81 -16.48 -22.54
C GLY A 38 0.27 -16.80 -21.14
N ILE A 39 -0.55 -17.85 -20.96
CA ILE A 39 -1.20 -18.13 -19.67
C ILE A 39 -0.21 -18.70 -18.65
N ASP A 40 0.52 -19.75 -19.00
CA ASP A 40 1.40 -20.48 -18.06
C ASP A 40 2.56 -19.61 -17.53
N PRO A 41 3.25 -18.79 -18.37
CA PRO A 41 4.26 -17.86 -17.88
C PRO A 41 3.69 -16.81 -16.92
N PHE A 42 2.52 -16.25 -17.26
CA PHE A 42 1.84 -15.26 -16.43
C PHE A 42 1.31 -15.83 -15.11
N GLU A 43 0.81 -17.07 -15.10
CA GLU A 43 0.43 -17.76 -13.87
C GLU A 43 1.65 -18.02 -12.98
N THR A 44 2.76 -18.46 -13.56
CA THR A 44 4.02 -18.71 -12.85
C THR A 44 4.54 -17.43 -12.20
N ALA A 45 4.62 -16.34 -12.95
CA ALA A 45 5.11 -15.05 -12.46
C ALA A 45 4.15 -14.35 -11.48
N THR A 46 2.87 -14.76 -11.39
CA THR A 46 1.90 -14.21 -10.42
C THR A 46 1.73 -15.05 -9.14
N ARG A 47 2.47 -16.13 -8.97
CA ARG A 47 2.51 -16.94 -7.73
C ARG A 47 3.39 -16.29 -6.67
N ASN A 48 2.84 -15.31 -5.97
CA ASN A 48 3.56 -14.61 -4.89
C ASN A 48 3.47 -15.37 -3.55
N PRO A 49 4.58 -15.75 -2.88
CA PRO A 49 4.55 -16.27 -1.52
C PRO A 49 4.06 -15.21 -0.53
N THR A 50 3.23 -15.63 0.44
CA THR A 50 2.42 -14.71 1.27
C THR A 50 3.18 -14.00 2.40
N LYS A 51 4.50 -14.19 2.53
CA LYS A 51 5.36 -13.52 3.51
C LYS A 51 6.77 -13.35 2.94
N ASP A 52 7.38 -12.19 3.19
CA ASP A 52 8.80 -11.94 2.92
C ASP A 52 9.67 -12.71 3.94
N PRO A 53 10.43 -13.74 3.51
CA PRO A 53 11.26 -14.55 4.42
C PRO A 53 12.40 -13.73 5.05
N ASP A 54 12.82 -12.63 4.43
CA ASP A 54 13.91 -11.78 4.91
C ASP A 54 13.52 -10.97 6.16
N THR A 55 12.22 -10.84 6.48
CA THR A 55 11.77 -10.05 7.65
C THR A 55 12.26 -10.66 8.97
N GLU A 56 12.13 -11.98 9.15
CA GLU A 56 12.63 -12.68 10.34
C GLU A 56 14.17 -12.66 10.41
N VAL A 57 14.84 -12.78 9.25
CA VAL A 57 16.30 -12.71 9.15
C VAL A 57 16.82 -11.32 9.54
N MET A 58 16.12 -10.27 9.13
CA MET A 58 16.40 -8.88 9.53
C MET A 58 16.35 -8.72 11.05
N HIS A 59 15.25 -9.11 11.68
CA HIS A 59 15.06 -9.00 13.13
C HIS A 59 16.10 -9.81 13.92
N LYS A 60 16.48 -11.00 13.42
CA LYS A 60 17.54 -11.80 14.05
C LYS A 60 18.89 -11.08 14.00
N LYS A 61 19.29 -10.55 12.84
CA LYS A 61 20.58 -9.83 12.67
C LYS A 61 20.63 -8.53 13.46
N ASP A 62 19.50 -7.84 13.57
CA ASP A 62 19.34 -6.66 14.41
C ASP A 62 19.55 -7.00 15.89
N SER A 63 18.89 -8.06 16.37
CA SER A 63 19.08 -8.58 17.73
C SER A 63 20.52 -9.03 18.01
N GLU A 64 21.24 -9.56 17.01
CA GLU A 64 22.66 -9.92 17.12
C GLU A 64 23.55 -8.68 17.28
N ARG A 65 23.30 -7.61 16.52
CA ARG A 65 23.95 -6.29 16.64
C ARG A 65 23.72 -5.66 18.00
N ASP A 66 22.47 -5.66 18.48
CA ASP A 66 22.13 -5.17 19.80
C ASP A 66 22.85 -5.94 20.92
N LYS A 67 22.86 -7.27 20.85
CA LYS A 67 23.57 -8.11 21.83
C LYS A 67 25.07 -7.82 21.86
N ALA A 68 25.69 -7.49 20.73
CA ALA A 68 27.10 -7.11 20.68
C ALA A 68 27.37 -5.80 21.43
N VAL A 69 26.54 -4.77 21.21
CA VAL A 69 26.64 -3.49 21.94
C VAL A 69 26.37 -3.70 23.43
N SER A 70 25.29 -4.40 23.80
CA SER A 70 24.97 -4.66 25.21
C SER A 70 26.07 -5.47 25.92
N ARG A 71 26.74 -6.41 25.25
CA ARG A 71 27.91 -7.12 25.80
C ARG A 71 29.08 -6.20 26.11
N PHE A 72 29.44 -5.31 25.18
CA PHE A 72 30.49 -4.31 25.40
C PHE A 72 30.16 -3.43 26.62
N VAL A 73 28.91 -2.94 26.69
CA VAL A 73 28.43 -2.08 27.77
C VAL A 73 28.51 -2.77 29.13
N LEU A 74 27.96 -3.99 29.24
CA LEU A 74 27.97 -4.75 30.49
C LEU A 74 29.41 -5.08 30.96
N LYS A 75 30.32 -5.39 30.03
CA LYS A 75 31.73 -5.64 30.37
C LYS A 75 32.46 -4.38 30.85
N PHE A 76 32.40 -3.25 30.14
CA PHE A 76 33.13 -2.07 30.62
C PHE A 76 32.54 -1.57 31.95
N GLN A 77 31.22 -1.72 32.16
CA GLN A 77 30.56 -1.33 33.40
C GLN A 77 30.96 -2.18 34.63
N SER A 78 31.49 -3.40 34.48
CA SER A 78 31.96 -4.17 35.64
C SER A 78 33.17 -3.52 36.33
N PHE A 79 33.95 -2.72 35.60
CA PHE A 79 35.11 -1.99 36.13
C PHE A 79 34.75 -0.71 36.90
N ARG A 80 33.46 -0.32 36.98
CA ARG A 80 32.98 0.86 37.72
C ARG A 80 33.46 0.91 39.18
N LEU A 81 33.62 -0.25 39.79
CA LEU A 81 34.03 -0.42 41.20
C LEU A 81 35.38 -1.15 41.32
N SER A 82 36.23 -1.08 40.30
CA SER A 82 37.58 -1.65 40.40
C SER A 82 38.43 -0.89 41.42
N GLU A 83 39.27 -1.64 42.14
CA GLU A 83 40.29 -1.13 43.07
C GLU A 83 41.57 -0.71 42.33
N ASP A 84 41.79 -1.14 41.08
CA ASP A 84 42.89 -0.64 40.24
C ASP A 84 42.53 0.75 39.70
N SER A 85 43.29 1.77 40.11
CA SER A 85 43.15 3.15 39.67
C SER A 85 43.29 3.33 38.14
N ALA A 86 44.07 2.47 37.48
CA ALA A 86 44.23 2.50 36.03
C ALA A 86 43.01 1.89 35.30
N GLU A 87 42.37 0.85 35.87
CA GLU A 87 41.09 0.33 35.36
C GLU A 87 39.95 1.34 35.60
N GLN A 88 39.90 1.97 36.77
CA GLN A 88 38.91 3.00 37.07
C GLN A 88 39.07 4.23 36.13
N THR A 89 40.30 4.61 35.80
CA THR A 89 40.58 5.67 34.81
C THR A 89 40.09 5.28 33.42
N ALA A 90 40.37 4.05 32.98
CA ALA A 90 39.88 3.52 31.71
C ALA A 90 38.33 3.45 31.66
N TYR A 91 37.69 2.99 32.75
CA TYR A 91 36.24 3.00 32.91
C TYR A 91 35.66 4.41 32.74
N ASN A 92 36.22 5.40 33.44
CA ASN A 92 35.74 6.79 33.38
C ASN A 92 35.85 7.38 31.95
N ASN A 93 36.94 7.07 31.22
CA ASN A 93 37.09 7.46 29.82
C ASN A 93 35.99 6.84 28.94
N LEU A 94 35.76 5.52 29.04
CA LEU A 94 34.71 4.86 28.25
C LEU A 94 33.30 5.29 28.65
N GLN A 95 33.06 5.65 29.92
CA GLN A 95 31.78 6.16 30.40
C GLN A 95 31.43 7.52 29.78
N ILE A 96 32.41 8.41 29.57
CA ILE A 96 32.23 9.68 28.84
C ILE A 96 31.79 9.40 27.39
N LEU A 97 32.46 8.45 26.73
CA LEU A 97 32.10 8.06 25.36
C LEU A 97 30.71 7.41 25.29
N TRP A 98 30.41 6.49 26.21
CA TRP A 98 29.12 5.82 26.26
C TRP A 98 27.96 6.78 26.50
N ALA A 99 28.14 7.83 27.32
CA ALA A 99 27.12 8.86 27.54
C ALA A 99 26.64 9.52 26.22
N ARG A 100 27.52 9.64 25.21
CA ARG A 100 27.20 10.14 23.87
C ARG A 100 26.46 9.10 23.01
N HIS A 101 26.86 7.83 23.09
CA HIS A 101 26.37 6.75 22.21
C HIS A 101 25.25 5.87 22.81
N ARG A 102 24.82 6.14 24.06
CA ARG A 102 23.89 5.31 24.86
C ARG A 102 22.57 4.89 24.20
N ASN A 103 22.12 5.60 23.18
CA ASN A 103 20.87 5.31 22.46
C ASN A 103 21.08 4.63 21.10
N VAL A 104 22.30 4.17 20.77
CA VAL A 104 22.60 3.57 19.44
C VAL A 104 21.64 2.43 19.08
N GLN A 105 21.24 1.61 20.06
CA GLN A 105 20.30 0.49 19.92
C GLN A 105 18.83 0.91 19.81
N GLY A 106 18.49 2.15 20.17
CA GLY A 106 17.12 2.68 20.11
C GLY A 106 16.81 3.44 18.81
N LEU A 107 17.70 3.36 17.82
CA LEU A 107 17.56 4.03 16.53
C LEU A 107 16.91 3.09 15.51
N ASN A 108 16.35 3.64 14.43
CA ASN A 108 15.95 2.82 13.28
C ASN A 108 17.19 2.16 12.63
N ASN A 109 16.96 1.09 11.88
CA ASN A 109 18.02 0.24 11.29
C ASN A 109 19.14 1.00 10.54
N GLU A 110 18.80 2.06 9.81
CA GLU A 110 19.74 2.85 9.02
C GLU A 110 20.57 3.77 9.93
N ASN A 111 19.89 4.53 10.80
CA ASN A 111 20.54 5.41 11.78
C ASN A 111 21.38 4.62 12.80
N GLN A 112 20.94 3.43 13.22
CA GLN A 112 21.71 2.55 14.10
C GLN A 112 23.01 2.08 13.43
N THR A 113 22.98 1.77 12.13
CA THR A 113 24.19 1.35 11.40
C THR A 113 25.25 2.46 11.45
N GLY A 114 24.87 3.68 11.08
CA GLY A 114 25.79 4.84 11.09
C GLY A 114 26.21 5.28 12.50
N ALA A 115 25.31 5.23 13.48
CA ALA A 115 25.65 5.53 14.87
C ALA A 115 26.58 4.46 15.49
N THR A 116 26.45 3.20 15.11
CA THR A 116 27.37 2.12 15.50
C THR A 116 28.74 2.33 14.87
N ASP A 117 28.81 2.75 13.60
CA ASP A 117 30.07 3.11 12.94
C ASP A 117 30.75 4.32 13.61
N ASN A 118 29.97 5.32 14.06
CA ASN A 118 30.48 6.45 14.83
C ASN A 118 31.03 6.03 16.21
N LEU A 119 30.35 5.13 16.93
CA LEU A 119 30.85 4.54 18.17
C LEU A 119 32.18 3.79 17.93
N LEU A 120 32.24 2.94 16.91
CA LEU A 120 33.44 2.19 16.53
C LEU A 120 34.60 3.09 16.11
N ASN A 121 34.32 4.23 15.48
CA ASN A 121 35.34 5.22 15.09
C ASN A 121 35.80 6.08 16.26
N ASP A 122 34.94 6.38 17.23
CA ASP A 122 35.35 7.05 18.46
C ASP A 122 36.17 6.13 19.37
N LEU A 123 35.83 4.83 19.47
CA LEU A 123 36.59 3.83 20.24
C LEU A 123 38.05 3.65 19.76
N LYS A 124 38.36 4.05 18.51
CA LYS A 124 39.72 4.03 17.95
C LYS A 124 40.54 5.29 18.28
N LYS A 125 39.94 6.31 18.90
CA LYS A 125 40.62 7.57 19.26
C LYS A 125 41.10 7.52 20.70
N GLU A 126 42.20 8.19 21.00
CA GLU A 126 42.59 8.41 22.40
C GLU A 126 41.66 9.43 23.08
N PRO A 127 41.38 9.28 24.38
CA PRO A 127 41.93 8.29 25.33
C PRO A 127 41.18 6.93 25.36
N PHE A 128 40.24 6.70 24.44
CA PHE A 128 39.35 5.54 24.46
C PHE A 128 40.02 4.27 23.94
N ALA A 129 40.92 4.36 22.96
CA ALA A 129 41.66 3.23 22.43
C ALA A 129 42.53 2.57 23.52
N SER A 130 43.33 3.35 24.24
CA SER A 130 44.10 2.86 25.40
C SER A 130 43.19 2.29 26.51
N ALA A 131 42.00 2.87 26.71
CA ALA A 131 41.02 2.35 27.69
C ALA A 131 40.40 1.00 27.28
N VAL A 132 40.11 0.79 25.98
CA VAL A 132 39.64 -0.50 25.45
C VAL A 132 40.67 -1.60 25.73
N THR A 133 41.96 -1.34 25.50
CA THR A 133 43.03 -2.33 25.74
C THR A 133 43.32 -2.54 27.23
N LYS A 134 43.31 -1.50 28.06
CA LYS A 134 43.47 -1.65 29.53
C LYS A 134 42.34 -2.48 30.16
N LEU A 135 41.14 -2.51 29.56
CA LEU A 135 40.01 -3.30 30.04
C LEU A 135 39.75 -4.59 29.24
N HIS A 136 40.64 -4.95 28.30
CA HIS A 136 40.57 -6.16 27.47
C HIS A 136 39.25 -6.32 26.67
N LEU A 137 38.79 -5.22 26.06
CA LEU A 137 37.50 -5.12 25.36
C LEU A 137 37.61 -5.27 23.82
N GLU A 138 38.79 -5.56 23.28
CA GLU A 138 39.03 -5.65 21.83
C GLU A 138 38.12 -6.67 21.12
N ALA A 139 37.84 -7.80 21.79
CA ALA A 139 36.94 -8.83 21.29
C ALA A 139 35.47 -8.34 21.19
N GLU A 140 35.04 -7.49 22.13
CA GLU A 140 33.72 -6.86 22.09
C GLU A 140 33.62 -5.79 21.00
N VAL A 141 34.64 -4.93 20.85
CA VAL A 141 34.70 -3.94 19.75
C VAL A 141 34.66 -4.64 18.39
N THR A 142 35.42 -5.74 18.23
CA THR A 142 35.39 -6.59 17.03
C THR A 142 34.02 -7.22 16.79
N GLY A 143 33.34 -7.66 17.86
CA GLY A 143 31.99 -8.22 17.80
C GLY A 143 30.93 -7.21 17.33
N ILE A 144 31.04 -5.95 17.76
CA ILE A 144 30.16 -4.86 17.30
C ILE A 144 30.40 -4.58 15.80
N GLN A 145 31.68 -4.46 15.37
CA GLN A 145 32.02 -4.29 13.95
C GLN A 145 31.44 -5.42 13.09
N THR A 146 31.72 -6.68 13.47
CA THR A 146 31.28 -7.87 12.71
C THR A 146 29.76 -7.95 12.58
N THR A 147 29.01 -7.66 13.64
CA THR A 147 27.54 -7.71 13.62
C THR A 147 26.93 -6.55 12.85
N ASN A 148 27.49 -5.33 12.94
CA ASN A 148 27.04 -4.20 12.12
C ASN A 148 27.30 -4.43 10.63
N ASP A 149 28.47 -5.00 10.28
CA ASP A 149 28.83 -5.36 8.90
C ASP A 149 27.93 -6.46 8.34
N ALA A 150 27.61 -7.48 9.14
CA ALA A 150 26.67 -8.54 8.77
C ALA A 150 25.24 -8.02 8.56
N PHE A 151 24.79 -7.04 9.34
CA PHE A 151 23.51 -6.37 9.15
C PHE A 151 23.51 -5.51 7.87
N ARG A 152 24.55 -4.69 7.66
CA ARG A 152 24.70 -3.85 6.46
C ARG A 152 24.71 -4.68 5.18
N THR A 153 25.48 -5.78 5.17
CA THR A 153 25.58 -6.72 4.03
C THR A 153 24.22 -7.34 3.71
N PHE A 154 23.49 -7.79 4.72
CA PHE A 154 22.15 -8.33 4.55
C PHE A 154 21.17 -7.29 3.97
N MET A 155 21.18 -6.05 4.47
CA MET A 155 20.32 -4.98 3.94
C MET A 155 20.67 -4.57 2.51
N VAL A 156 21.95 -4.69 2.09
CA VAL A 156 22.34 -4.53 0.67
C VAL A 156 21.71 -5.64 -0.18
N GLY A 157 21.82 -6.90 0.24
CA GLY A 157 21.22 -8.04 -0.45
C GLY A 157 19.70 -7.91 -0.58
N ARG A 158 19.01 -7.63 0.53
CA ARG A 158 17.54 -7.45 0.55
C ARG A 158 17.07 -6.32 -0.38
N ARG A 159 17.82 -5.22 -0.49
CA ARG A 159 17.51 -4.14 -1.45
C ARG A 159 17.70 -4.57 -2.90
N ALA A 160 18.69 -5.42 -3.20
CA ALA A 160 18.83 -6.00 -4.54
C ALA A 160 17.63 -6.91 -4.87
N THR A 161 17.28 -7.84 -3.98
CA THR A 161 16.10 -8.71 -4.13
C THR A 161 14.81 -7.91 -4.31
N ALA A 162 14.60 -6.84 -3.54
CA ALA A 162 13.44 -5.97 -3.68
C ALA A 162 13.41 -5.20 -5.02
N ARG A 163 14.57 -4.78 -5.53
CA ARG A 163 14.70 -4.16 -6.86
C ARG A 163 14.38 -5.17 -7.97
N ASP A 164 14.86 -6.40 -7.85
CA ASP A 164 14.62 -7.46 -8.83
C ASP A 164 13.13 -7.85 -8.82
N ALA A 165 12.51 -7.97 -7.64
CA ALA A 165 11.08 -8.19 -7.50
C ALA A 165 10.23 -7.04 -8.09
N ALA A 166 10.67 -5.78 -7.98
CA ALA A 166 10.01 -4.66 -8.63
C ALA A 166 10.15 -4.70 -10.16
N MET A 167 11.30 -5.13 -10.68
CA MET A 167 11.47 -5.37 -12.12
C MET A 167 10.56 -6.49 -12.61
N GLU A 168 10.47 -7.60 -11.87
CA GLU A 168 9.50 -8.67 -12.14
C GLU A 168 8.04 -8.18 -12.05
N GLU A 169 7.67 -7.29 -11.13
CA GLU A 169 6.33 -6.71 -11.10
C GLU A 169 6.03 -5.89 -12.38
N THR A 170 6.99 -5.10 -12.88
CA THR A 170 6.82 -4.42 -14.17
C THR A 170 6.70 -5.39 -15.33
N HIS A 171 7.43 -6.51 -15.31
CA HIS A 171 7.33 -7.58 -16.29
C HIS A 171 5.96 -8.29 -16.24
N VAL A 172 5.46 -8.61 -15.04
CA VAL A 172 4.11 -9.16 -14.79
C VAL A 172 3.01 -8.22 -15.28
N ASN A 173 3.15 -6.91 -15.06
CA ASN A 173 2.20 -5.92 -15.55
C ASN A 173 2.23 -5.79 -17.08
N LYS A 174 3.39 -5.93 -17.72
CA LYS A 174 3.52 -6.02 -19.18
C LYS A 174 2.86 -7.30 -19.72
N MET A 175 3.18 -8.47 -19.14
CA MET A 175 2.55 -9.75 -19.50
C MET A 175 1.02 -9.70 -19.35
N ARG A 176 0.51 -9.12 -18.25
CA ARG A 176 -0.93 -8.91 -18.04
C ARG A 176 -1.56 -8.11 -19.17
N ARG A 177 -0.91 -7.02 -19.60
CA ARG A 177 -1.40 -6.16 -20.69
C ARG A 177 -1.44 -6.92 -22.01
N GLU A 178 -0.30 -7.47 -22.44
CA GLU A 178 -0.20 -8.23 -23.70
C GLU A 178 -1.20 -9.39 -23.78
N LEU A 179 -1.40 -10.10 -22.66
CA LEU A 179 -2.35 -11.20 -22.56
C LEU A 179 -3.82 -10.73 -22.59
N THR A 180 -4.10 -9.56 -22.01
CA THR A 180 -5.42 -8.91 -22.08
C THR A 180 -5.70 -8.40 -23.50
N ASP A 181 -4.69 -7.86 -24.19
CA ASP A 181 -4.82 -7.37 -25.56
C ASP A 181 -5.11 -8.53 -26.54
N LYS A 182 -4.37 -9.65 -26.41
CA LYS A 182 -4.61 -10.89 -27.19
C LYS A 182 -6.01 -11.46 -26.97
N TYR A 183 -6.44 -11.55 -25.71
CA TYR A 183 -7.80 -11.96 -25.34
C TYR A 183 -8.88 -11.03 -25.89
N THR A 184 -8.63 -9.72 -25.85
CA THR A 184 -9.56 -8.71 -26.39
C THR A 184 -9.64 -8.82 -27.91
N GLY A 185 -8.51 -9.04 -28.58
CA GLY A 185 -8.44 -9.36 -30.01
C GLY A 185 -9.24 -10.61 -30.39
N LEU A 186 -9.09 -11.71 -29.63
CA LEU A 186 -9.91 -12.92 -29.80
C LEU A 186 -11.40 -12.62 -29.69
N CYS A 187 -11.82 -11.88 -28.65
CA CYS A 187 -13.22 -11.53 -28.43
C CYS A 187 -13.80 -10.66 -29.56
N ILE A 188 -13.07 -9.62 -29.96
CA ILE A 188 -13.50 -8.72 -31.04
C ILE A 188 -13.56 -9.48 -32.37
N TYR A 189 -12.58 -10.34 -32.63
CA TYR A 189 -12.53 -11.12 -33.87
C TYR A 189 -13.71 -12.10 -33.96
N VAL A 190 -13.97 -12.91 -32.93
CA VAL A 190 -15.11 -13.83 -32.91
C VAL A 190 -16.45 -13.09 -33.01
N MET A 191 -16.58 -11.93 -32.37
CA MET A 191 -17.77 -11.08 -32.48
C MET A 191 -17.98 -10.57 -33.91
N ALA A 192 -16.94 -10.05 -34.55
CA ALA A 192 -17.01 -9.54 -35.92
C ALA A 192 -17.30 -10.66 -36.95
N MET A 193 -16.73 -11.85 -36.76
CA MET A 193 -16.98 -12.99 -37.65
C MET A 193 -18.40 -13.58 -37.48
N ALA A 194 -18.96 -13.55 -36.26
CA ALA A 194 -20.34 -13.96 -36.02
C ALA A 194 -21.37 -13.01 -36.64
N ASP A 195 -21.05 -11.72 -36.73
CA ASP A 195 -21.87 -10.70 -37.40
C ASP A 195 -21.75 -10.80 -38.94
N ALA A 196 -20.52 -10.95 -39.46
CA ALA A 196 -20.26 -11.00 -40.89
C ALA A 196 -20.65 -12.34 -41.58
N TYR A 197 -20.70 -13.45 -40.82
CA TYR A 197 -20.97 -14.80 -41.35
C TYR A 197 -22.04 -15.53 -40.52
N PRO A 198 -23.30 -15.04 -40.50
CA PRO A 198 -24.36 -15.59 -39.67
C PRO A 198 -24.74 -17.04 -40.05
N ASP A 199 -24.54 -17.43 -41.31
CA ASP A 199 -24.80 -18.79 -41.82
C ASP A 199 -23.78 -19.84 -41.35
N VAL A 200 -22.68 -19.42 -40.68
CA VAL A 200 -21.65 -20.32 -40.15
C VAL A 200 -21.84 -20.49 -38.63
N PRO A 201 -22.52 -21.57 -38.17
CA PRO A 201 -22.98 -21.68 -36.80
C PRO A 201 -21.85 -21.78 -35.77
N GLU A 202 -20.64 -22.17 -36.18
CA GLU A 202 -19.43 -22.21 -35.36
C GLU A 202 -19.06 -20.84 -34.78
N TRP A 203 -19.28 -19.74 -35.52
CA TRP A 203 -19.03 -18.39 -35.02
C TRP A 203 -20.05 -17.99 -33.95
N ALA A 204 -21.33 -18.26 -34.18
CA ALA A 204 -22.40 -18.01 -33.21
C ALA A 204 -22.20 -18.82 -31.90
N LYS A 205 -21.82 -20.10 -32.01
CA LYS A 205 -21.45 -20.95 -30.86
C LYS A 205 -20.25 -20.36 -30.10
N SER A 206 -19.22 -19.90 -30.82
CA SER A 206 -18.00 -19.35 -30.23
C SER A 206 -18.27 -18.03 -29.49
N LEU A 207 -19.11 -17.15 -30.05
CA LEU A 207 -19.55 -15.92 -29.39
C LEU A 207 -20.39 -16.21 -28.14
N ALA A 208 -21.28 -17.20 -28.20
CA ALA A 208 -22.07 -17.64 -27.04
C ALA A 208 -21.18 -18.15 -25.90
N ALA A 209 -20.16 -18.96 -26.20
CA ALA A 209 -19.18 -19.43 -25.22
C ALA A 209 -18.45 -18.28 -24.52
N ILE A 210 -17.92 -17.31 -25.28
CA ILE A 210 -17.27 -16.10 -24.74
C ILE A 210 -18.21 -15.34 -23.80
N ASN A 211 -19.47 -15.16 -24.19
CA ASN A 211 -20.46 -14.41 -23.41
C ASN A 211 -20.82 -15.10 -22.09
N VAL A 212 -20.95 -16.43 -22.07
CA VAL A 212 -21.18 -17.22 -20.84
C VAL A 212 -20.02 -17.00 -19.85
N ILE A 213 -18.77 -17.13 -20.32
CA ILE A 213 -17.58 -17.02 -19.48
C ILE A 213 -17.41 -15.58 -18.95
N ARG A 214 -17.56 -14.57 -19.82
CA ARG A 214 -17.50 -13.15 -19.42
C ARG A 214 -18.54 -12.81 -18.36
N LYS A 215 -19.75 -13.37 -18.45
CA LYS A 215 -20.78 -13.22 -17.41
C LYS A 215 -20.35 -13.85 -16.08
N ARG A 216 -19.90 -15.12 -16.09
CA ARG A 216 -19.39 -15.80 -14.87
C ARG A 216 -18.27 -14.99 -14.20
N TYR A 217 -17.32 -14.48 -14.99
CA TYR A 217 -16.21 -13.67 -14.50
C TYR A 217 -16.66 -12.33 -13.89
N ALA A 218 -17.59 -11.62 -14.52
CA ALA A 218 -18.16 -10.39 -13.97
C ALA A 218 -18.89 -10.63 -12.63
N GLU A 219 -19.60 -11.75 -12.48
CA GLU A 219 -20.23 -12.14 -11.22
C GLU A 219 -19.18 -12.42 -10.12
N ILE A 220 -18.08 -13.11 -10.44
CA ILE A 220 -16.97 -13.38 -9.50
C ILE A 220 -16.32 -12.08 -9.02
N LEU A 221 -16.02 -11.15 -9.93
CA LEU A 221 -15.47 -9.84 -9.58
C LEU A 221 -16.42 -9.04 -8.67
N THR A 222 -17.72 -9.07 -8.98
CA THR A 222 -18.76 -8.38 -8.18
C THR A 222 -18.84 -8.96 -6.76
N ARG A 223 -18.82 -10.30 -6.62
CA ARG A 223 -18.81 -10.98 -5.31
C ARG A 223 -17.55 -10.65 -4.50
N ARG A 224 -16.37 -10.58 -5.13
CA ARG A 224 -15.13 -10.13 -4.47
C ARG A 224 -15.20 -8.69 -3.99
N ALA A 225 -15.71 -7.77 -4.81
CA ALA A 225 -15.86 -6.36 -4.44
C ALA A 225 -16.81 -6.17 -3.25
N ALA A 226 -17.88 -6.96 -3.16
CA ALA A 226 -18.75 -7.00 -1.98
C ALA A 226 -18.00 -7.56 -0.75
N ALA A 227 -17.35 -8.72 -0.87
CA ALA A 227 -16.63 -9.37 0.23
C ALA A 227 -15.42 -8.57 0.75
N GLN A 228 -14.86 -7.65 -0.03
CA GLN A 228 -13.85 -6.68 0.45
C GLN A 228 -14.49 -5.51 1.19
N LYS A 229 -15.65 -4.99 0.76
CA LYS A 229 -16.40 -3.95 1.48
C LYS A 229 -16.88 -4.43 2.85
N ASP A 230 -17.21 -5.72 2.99
CA ASP A 230 -17.59 -6.34 4.27
C ASP A 230 -16.39 -6.64 5.20
N LYS A 231 -15.15 -6.41 4.73
CA LYS A 231 -13.90 -6.56 5.50
C LYS A 231 -13.26 -5.22 5.89
N ASP A 232 -13.83 -4.09 5.48
CA ASP A 232 -13.42 -2.78 5.98
C ASP A 232 -13.86 -2.65 7.46
N PRO A 233 -12.94 -2.46 8.43
CA PRO A 233 -13.30 -2.31 9.84
C PRO A 233 -14.16 -1.08 10.14
N SER A 234 -14.27 -0.13 9.20
CA SER A 234 -14.88 1.20 9.40
C SER A 234 -16.40 1.24 9.31
N LYS A 235 -17.08 0.08 9.18
CA LYS A 235 -18.56 0.01 9.26
C LYS A 235 -19.03 -0.92 10.39
N PRO A 236 -19.73 -0.40 11.40
CA PRO A 236 -20.40 -1.25 12.39
C PRO A 236 -21.40 -2.17 11.68
N LYS A 237 -21.34 -3.48 11.99
CA LYS A 237 -22.42 -4.40 11.68
C LYS A 237 -23.61 -4.05 12.57
N THR A 238 -24.54 -3.24 12.09
CA THR A 238 -25.84 -3.09 12.73
C THR A 238 -26.57 -4.43 12.69
N PRO A 239 -26.93 -5.03 13.83
CA PRO A 239 -27.86 -6.14 13.84
C PRO A 239 -29.17 -5.69 13.19
N LYS A 240 -29.82 -6.57 12.42
CA LYS A 240 -31.20 -6.31 12.00
C LYS A 240 -32.10 -6.56 13.21
N ASP A 241 -32.65 -5.49 13.77
CA ASP A 241 -33.61 -5.61 14.87
C ASP A 241 -34.82 -6.49 14.47
N PRO A 242 -35.35 -7.32 15.39
CA PRO A 242 -36.54 -8.10 15.14
C PRO A 242 -37.73 -7.20 14.80
N LYS A 243 -38.50 -7.60 13.78
CA LYS A 243 -39.70 -6.87 13.35
C LYS A 243 -40.76 -6.93 14.45
N GLN A 244 -41.00 -5.79 15.11
CA GLN A 244 -42.07 -5.67 16.11
C GLN A 244 -43.45 -5.86 15.44
N PRO A 245 -44.42 -6.55 16.08
CA PRO A 245 -45.75 -6.75 15.50
C PRO A 245 -46.50 -5.43 15.30
N LYS A 246 -47.38 -5.37 14.30
CA LYS A 246 -48.30 -4.24 14.11
C LYS A 246 -49.61 -4.55 14.81
N ASP A 247 -49.97 -3.75 15.81
CA ASP A 247 -51.33 -3.72 16.34
C ASP A 247 -52.26 -2.82 15.49
N PRO A 248 -53.60 -3.06 15.51
CA PRO A 248 -54.48 -2.68 14.40
C PRO A 248 -55.12 -1.29 14.53
N LYS A 249 -55.48 -0.68 13.39
CA LYS A 249 -56.56 0.35 13.34
C LYS A 249 -57.92 -0.34 13.55
N THR A 250 -59.00 0.29 14.02
CA THR A 250 -59.85 1.38 13.45
C THR A 250 -61.04 1.58 14.45
N PRO A 251 -62.10 2.44 14.27
CA PRO A 251 -62.33 3.59 13.38
C PRO A 251 -62.95 4.87 14.05
N ASP A 252 -63.24 5.86 13.19
CA ASP A 252 -63.76 7.25 13.33
C ASP A 252 -65.08 7.48 14.13
N GLN A 253 -65.54 8.73 14.40
CA GLN A 253 -66.30 9.64 13.49
C GLN A 253 -66.61 11.04 14.14
N PRO A 254 -67.23 12.05 13.47
CA PRO A 254 -66.69 12.93 12.41
C PRO A 254 -66.81 14.46 12.74
N LYS A 255 -66.50 15.34 11.76
CA LYS A 255 -66.64 16.83 11.82
C LYS A 255 -68.09 17.31 11.54
N ASP A 256 -68.52 18.58 11.63
CA ASP A 256 -68.13 19.83 10.91
C ASP A 256 -69.13 20.96 11.34
N PRO A 257 -69.28 22.15 10.70
CA PRO A 257 -68.30 23.19 10.31
C PRO A 257 -68.77 24.64 10.68
N LYS A 258 -68.02 25.69 10.30
CA LYS A 258 -68.66 26.96 9.87
C LYS A 258 -67.82 27.81 8.89
N GLN A 259 -68.54 28.61 8.12
CA GLN A 259 -68.22 29.18 6.81
C GLN A 259 -67.80 30.67 6.87
N PRO A 260 -66.94 31.17 5.97
CA PRO A 260 -66.68 32.61 5.80
C PRO A 260 -67.28 33.19 4.49
N GLU A 261 -67.91 34.36 4.60
CA GLU A 261 -68.36 35.26 3.51
C GLU A 261 -68.20 36.71 4.00
N LYS A 262 -67.97 37.76 3.20
CA LYS A 262 -67.38 37.93 1.84
C LYS A 262 -66.94 39.44 1.73
N PRO A 263 -66.60 40.07 0.58
CA PRO A 263 -65.51 41.08 0.54
C PRO A 263 -65.92 42.50 0.08
N GLY A 264 -64.95 43.43 0.02
CA GLY A 264 -64.88 44.38 -1.11
C GLY A 264 -64.39 45.82 -0.84
N GLY A 265 -63.39 46.26 -1.61
CA GLY A 265 -63.07 47.67 -1.93
C GLY A 265 -62.27 48.48 -0.88
N GLY A 266 -61.32 49.34 -1.24
CA GLY A 266 -60.71 49.61 -2.56
C GLY A 266 -59.87 50.91 -2.58
N ALA A 267 -58.93 50.99 -3.55
CA ALA A 267 -58.20 52.20 -4.04
C ALA A 267 -57.27 52.99 -3.08
N GLY A 268 -56.18 53.56 -3.61
CA GLY A 268 -55.41 54.63 -2.93
C GLY A 268 -53.88 54.70 -3.14
N GLU A 269 -53.44 55.08 -4.36
CA GLU A 269 -52.27 55.92 -4.70
C GLU A 269 -50.82 55.70 -4.16
N GLN A 270 -49.87 56.08 -5.03
CA GLN A 270 -48.40 56.20 -4.87
C GLN A 270 -48.02 57.69 -4.55
N PRO A 271 -46.75 58.16 -4.53
CA PRO A 271 -45.43 57.54 -4.26
C PRO A 271 -44.51 58.39 -3.32
N LYS A 272 -43.30 57.90 -2.94
CA LYS A 272 -41.98 58.62 -2.98
C LYS A 272 -40.81 57.91 -2.22
N LYS A 273 -39.58 58.25 -2.63
CA LYS A 273 -38.23 58.09 -2.00
C LYS A 273 -37.63 59.53 -1.81
N PRO A 274 -36.39 59.81 -1.30
CA PRO A 274 -35.18 58.99 -1.04
C PRO A 274 -34.40 59.34 0.28
N ASP A 275 -33.06 59.11 0.28
CA ASP A 275 -31.98 59.69 1.13
C ASP A 275 -31.73 59.11 2.55
N GLU A 276 -30.52 59.07 3.14
CA GLU A 276 -29.12 59.27 2.67
C GLU A 276 -28.10 58.56 3.64
N LYS A 277 -26.79 58.53 3.30
CA LYS A 277 -25.64 58.09 4.14
C LYS A 277 -24.73 59.34 4.38
N PRO A 278 -23.88 59.51 5.43
CA PRO A 278 -22.52 58.89 5.42
C PRO A 278 -21.65 58.81 6.74
N LYS A 279 -20.51 58.08 6.63
CA LYS A 279 -19.13 58.30 7.20
C LYS A 279 -18.68 58.00 8.66
N ASP A 280 -17.50 57.36 8.73
CA ASP A 280 -16.55 57.16 9.87
C ASP A 280 -15.73 58.43 10.25
N PRO A 281 -14.84 58.39 11.29
CA PRO A 281 -13.40 58.21 10.97
C PRO A 281 -12.41 57.59 12.04
N LYS A 282 -11.44 56.79 11.54
CA LYS A 282 -9.97 56.65 11.84
C LYS A 282 -9.33 56.46 13.26
N LYS A 283 -8.61 55.31 13.39
CA LYS A 283 -7.13 55.04 13.52
C LYS A 283 -6.13 56.13 13.98
N PRO A 284 -4.96 55.78 14.62
CA PRO A 284 -3.75 55.15 13.98
C PRO A 284 -3.04 54.05 14.85
N GLY A 285 -1.94 53.34 14.51
CA GLY A 285 -1.13 53.08 13.27
C GLY A 285 0.42 53.11 13.48
N ASP A 286 1.35 52.35 12.83
CA ASP A 286 1.27 51.16 11.93
C ASP A 286 2.62 50.35 11.62
N ASP A 287 3.82 50.61 12.19
CA ASP A 287 5.16 49.98 11.87
C ASP A 287 5.23 48.42 11.81
N GLY A 288 5.95 47.74 10.89
CA GLY A 288 6.77 48.16 9.74
C GLY A 288 7.30 46.96 8.90
N ASN A 289 7.73 47.19 7.65
CA ASN A 289 8.21 46.21 6.64
C ASN A 289 9.60 46.66 6.11
N PRO A 290 10.56 45.79 5.74
CA PRO A 290 10.62 45.23 4.38
C PRO A 290 11.18 43.78 4.21
N ASP A 291 10.38 42.92 3.57
CA ASP A 291 10.68 42.25 2.28
C ASP A 291 12.14 41.85 1.94
N ILE A 292 12.43 40.53 1.84
CA ILE A 292 13.63 39.96 1.18
C ILE A 292 13.24 38.71 0.36
N LYS A 293 13.72 38.65 -0.89
CA LYS A 293 13.43 37.60 -1.89
C LYS A 293 14.21 36.30 -1.69
N LEU A 294 13.61 35.18 -2.14
CA LEU A 294 14.35 33.97 -2.55
C LEU A 294 14.90 34.13 -3.98
N PRO A 295 16.04 33.49 -4.30
CA PRO A 295 16.41 33.11 -5.67
C PRO A 295 15.96 31.66 -5.99
N GLU A 296 15.59 31.42 -7.25
CA GLU A 296 15.53 30.11 -7.90
C GLU A 296 16.55 30.06 -9.06
N GLU A 297 16.94 28.84 -9.45
CA GLU A 297 18.02 28.43 -10.38
C GLU A 297 19.47 28.54 -9.87
#